data_AF-A0A3D1AX42-F1
#
_entry.id   AF-A0A3D1AX42-F1
#
_cell.length_a   1.000
_cell.length_b   1.000
_cell.length_c   1.000
_cell.angle_alpha   90.00
_cell.angle_beta   90.00
_cell.angle_gamma   90.00
#
_symmetry.space_group_name_H-M   'P 1'
#
loop_
_entity.id
_entity.type
_entity.pdbx_description
1 polymer ?
#
loop_
_entity_poly.entity_id
_entity_poly.type
_entity_poly.pdbx_seq_one_letter_code
_entity_poly.pdbx_strand_id
1 'polypeptide(L)'
;MPSVHAVLERLEAALPDVPRALLLAEVRAVLAEIRLAPADIPDAAALAGQVAGRIAALRSPSLVPVINATGVVLHTNLGRAPLGDWTPISGYSNLEYDLDAGRRGRRDQHMRPLLDRLFGASAMVVNNGAAALFLALHELARGGEVIVSRGELIEIGDGFRVPDVLARSGARL
;
A
#
# COMPACT_ATOMS: atom_id res chain seq x y z
N MET A 1 -1.94 40.04 -5.80
CA MET A 1 -1.61 38.72 -5.20
C MET A 1 -0.78 38.96 -3.94
N PRO A 2 -1.08 38.29 -2.81
CA PRO A 2 -0.31 38.45 -1.58
C PRO A 2 1.15 38.01 -1.75
N SER A 3 2.06 38.63 -1.00
CA SER A 3 3.48 38.25 -1.00
C SER A 3 3.65 36.85 -0.43
N VAL A 4 4.36 35.98 -1.15
CA VAL A 4 4.72 34.63 -0.68
C VAL A 4 5.43 34.71 0.67
N HIS A 5 6.27 35.72 0.88
CA HIS A 5 6.99 35.91 2.14
C HIS A 5 6.04 36.20 3.31
N ALA A 6 5.07 37.11 3.14
CA ALA A 6 4.11 37.47 4.19
C ALA A 6 3.20 36.30 4.58
N VAL A 7 2.84 35.45 3.62
CA VAL A 7 2.04 34.24 3.86
C VAL A 7 2.89 33.19 4.58
N LEU A 8 4.16 33.04 4.19
CA LEU A 8 5.09 32.11 4.83
C LEU A 8 5.36 32.45 6.28
N GLU A 9 5.64 33.72 6.62
CA GLU A 9 5.90 34.10 8.02
C GLU A 9 4.70 33.77 8.91
N ARG A 10 3.48 34.03 8.42
CA ARG A 10 2.25 33.69 9.15
C ARG A 10 2.08 32.19 9.35
N LEU A 11 2.41 31.39 8.33
CA LEU A 11 2.33 29.93 8.38
C LEU A 11 3.42 29.34 9.28
N GLU A 12 4.64 29.85 9.24
CA GLU A 12 5.75 29.41 10.10
C GLU A 12 5.42 29.66 11.58
N ALA A 13 4.76 30.79 11.89
CA ALA A 13 4.28 31.08 13.24
C ALA A 13 3.12 30.14 13.67
N ALA A 14 2.20 29.81 12.75
CA ALA A 14 1.02 28.99 13.06
C ALA A 14 1.31 27.48 13.05
N LEU A 15 2.33 27.04 12.31
CA LEU A 15 2.67 25.64 12.05
C LEU A 15 4.18 25.41 12.22
N PRO A 16 4.73 25.62 13.43
CA PRO A 16 6.18 25.61 13.66
C PRO A 16 6.85 24.27 13.35
N ASP A 17 6.11 23.17 13.48
CA ASP A 17 6.63 21.81 13.22
C ASP A 17 6.57 21.41 11.74
N VAL A 18 6.08 22.28 10.85
CA VAL A 18 6.01 21.99 9.42
C VAL A 18 7.27 22.51 8.74
N PRO A 19 8.01 21.65 8.00
CA PRO A 19 9.18 22.10 7.27
C PRO A 19 8.82 23.25 6.31
N ARG A 20 9.59 24.34 6.38
CA ARG A 20 9.43 25.51 5.52
C ARG A 20 9.32 25.18 4.03
N ALA A 21 10.05 24.17 3.57
CA ALA A 21 10.00 23.71 2.19
C ALA A 21 8.60 23.23 1.78
N LEU A 22 7.89 22.53 2.69
CA LEU A 22 6.52 22.08 2.47
C LEU A 22 5.54 23.26 2.48
N LEU A 23 5.69 24.20 3.42
CA LEU A 23 4.87 25.42 3.45
C LEU A 23 5.02 26.23 2.14
N LEU A 24 6.26 26.41 1.67
CA LEU A 24 6.53 27.11 0.42
C LEU A 24 5.96 26.39 -0.80
N ALA A 25 6.04 25.05 -0.83
CA ALA A 25 5.47 24.25 -1.91
C ALA A 25 3.94 24.42 -1.96
N GLU A 26 3.26 24.31 -0.82
CA GLU A 26 1.80 24.48 -0.75
C GLU A 26 1.35 25.91 -1.07
N VAL A 27 2.07 26.94 -0.59
CA VAL A 27 1.79 28.34 -0.98
C VAL A 27 1.88 28.50 -2.49
N ARG A 28 2.92 27.95 -3.13
CA ARG A 28 3.08 28.01 -4.59
C ARG A 28 1.97 27.25 -5.31
N ALA A 29 1.57 26.08 -4.80
CA ALA A 29 0.50 25.27 -5.38
C ALA A 29 -0.84 26.02 -5.35
N VAL A 30 -1.24 26.56 -4.19
CA VAL A 30 -2.49 27.33 -4.06
C VAL A 30 -2.46 28.59 -4.94
N LEU A 31 -1.33 29.30 -4.99
CA LEU A 31 -1.18 30.45 -5.88
C LEU A 31 -1.25 30.08 -7.37
N ALA A 32 -0.76 28.90 -7.76
CA ALA A 32 -0.86 28.42 -9.13
C ALA A 32 -2.32 28.12 -9.52
N GLU A 33 -3.11 27.54 -8.61
CA GLU A 33 -4.54 27.28 -8.84
C GLU A 33 -5.36 28.57 -8.95
N ILE A 34 -5.09 29.55 -8.07
CA ILE A 34 -5.74 30.87 -8.14
C ILE A 34 -5.45 31.55 -9.48
N ARG A 35 -4.26 31.34 -10.07
CA ARG A 35 -3.91 31.91 -11.38
C ARG A 35 -4.69 31.26 -12.53
N LEU A 36 -5.09 29.99 -12.39
CA LEU A 36 -5.81 29.25 -13.45
C LEU A 36 -7.31 29.59 -13.48
N ALA A 37 -7.89 29.94 -12.33
CA ALA A 37 -9.27 30.40 -12.22
C ALA A 37 -9.32 31.67 -11.36
N PRO A 38 -9.00 32.85 -11.94
CA PRO A 38 -8.97 34.10 -11.19
C PRO A 38 -10.38 34.50 -10.75
N ALA A 39 -10.75 34.12 -9.54
CA ALA A 39 -11.84 34.70 -8.75
C ALA A 39 -11.30 35.83 -7.85
N ASP A 40 -12.08 36.23 -6.84
CA ASP A 40 -11.62 37.15 -5.78
C ASP A 40 -10.26 36.70 -5.24
N ILE A 41 -9.24 37.54 -5.45
CA ILE A 41 -7.87 37.25 -5.02
C ILE A 41 -7.85 37.29 -3.49
N PRO A 42 -7.59 36.17 -2.80
CA PRO A 42 -7.61 36.14 -1.34
C PRO A 42 -6.48 37.01 -0.79
N ASP A 43 -6.74 37.62 0.37
CA ASP A 43 -5.69 38.26 1.15
C ASP A 43 -4.71 37.22 1.72
N ALA A 44 -3.63 37.70 2.34
CA ALA A 44 -2.60 36.82 2.90
C ALA A 44 -3.13 35.91 4.02
N ALA A 45 -4.14 36.34 4.78
CA ALA A 45 -4.70 35.57 5.88
C ALA A 45 -5.60 34.44 5.36
N ALA A 46 -6.46 34.72 4.38
CA ALA A 46 -7.30 33.74 3.70
C ALA A 46 -6.44 32.70 2.96
N LEU A 47 -5.37 33.14 2.28
CA LEU A 47 -4.43 32.24 1.62
C LEU A 47 -3.69 31.34 2.62
N ALA A 48 -3.23 31.90 3.75
CA ALA A 48 -2.64 31.11 4.82
C ALA A 48 -3.63 30.09 5.40
N GLY A 49 -4.91 30.44 5.53
CA GLY A 49 -5.96 29.51 5.96
C GLY A 49 -6.14 28.33 4.99
N GLN A 50 -6.16 28.60 3.69
CA GLN A 50 -6.25 27.55 2.66
C GLN A 50 -5.04 26.61 2.70
N VAL A 51 -3.82 27.16 2.81
CA VAL A 51 -2.59 26.38 2.92
C VAL A 51 -2.59 25.55 4.21
N ALA A 52 -2.99 26.13 5.34
CA ALA A 52 -3.09 25.41 6.61
C ALA A 52 -4.08 24.23 6.52
N GLY A 53 -5.21 24.42 5.82
CA GLY A 53 -6.17 23.34 5.53
C GLY A 53 -5.57 22.19 4.71
N ARG A 54 -4.77 22.50 3.69
CA ARG A 54 -4.05 21.48 2.91
C ARG A 54 -3.02 20.73 3.73
N ILE A 55 -2.25 21.45 4.55
CA ILE A 55 -1.30 20.84 5.46
C ILE A 55 -2.01 19.93 6.47
N ALA A 56 -3.17 20.34 6.99
CA ALA A 56 -3.98 19.50 7.86
C ALA A 56 -4.47 18.23 7.15
N ALA A 57 -4.92 18.34 5.90
CA ALA A 57 -5.31 17.20 5.08
C ALA A 57 -4.13 16.25 4.81
N LEU A 58 -2.94 16.77 4.49
CA LEU A 58 -1.71 15.98 4.30
C LEU A 58 -1.27 15.27 5.58
N ARG A 59 -1.50 15.88 6.76
CA ARG A 59 -1.22 15.27 8.07
C ARG A 59 -2.26 14.22 8.47
N SER A 60 -3.42 14.21 7.82
CA SER A 60 -4.48 13.27 8.14
C SER A 60 -4.15 11.91 7.53
N PRO A 61 -4.21 10.80 8.30
CA PRO A 61 -4.02 9.47 7.74
C PRO A 61 -5.04 9.20 6.63
N SER A 62 -4.56 8.73 5.47
CA SER A 62 -5.45 8.29 4.40
C SER A 62 -6.06 6.91 4.68
N LEU A 63 -5.42 6.12 5.53
CA LEU A 63 -5.93 4.84 6.03
C LEU A 63 -6.44 5.04 7.46
N VAL A 64 -7.75 4.86 7.64
CA VAL A 64 -8.43 4.98 8.93
C VAL A 64 -9.31 3.75 9.17
N PRO A 65 -9.55 3.38 10.44
CA PRO A 65 -10.55 2.36 10.76
C PRO A 65 -11.94 2.76 10.27
N VAL A 66 -12.74 1.78 9.83
CA VAL A 66 -14.11 1.99 9.35
C VAL A 66 -15.05 0.96 9.97
N ILE A 67 -16.34 1.32 10.07
CA ILE A 67 -17.40 0.41 10.52
C ILE A 67 -17.95 -0.30 9.28
N ASN A 68 -17.79 -1.62 9.20
CA ASN A 68 -18.39 -2.42 8.13
C ASN A 68 -19.85 -2.78 8.47
N ALA A 69 -20.80 -2.06 7.87
CA ALA A 69 -22.24 -2.32 7.99
C ALA A 69 -22.85 -3.02 6.75
N THR A 70 -22.02 -3.53 5.84
CA THR A 70 -22.47 -4.11 4.56
C THR A 70 -22.98 -5.55 4.67
N GLY A 71 -22.67 -6.25 5.77
CA GLY A 71 -22.88 -7.69 5.91
C GLY A 71 -21.88 -8.57 5.13
N VAL A 72 -20.95 -7.98 4.37
CA VAL A 72 -19.91 -8.72 3.63
C VAL A 72 -18.70 -8.94 4.53
N VAL A 73 -18.41 -10.19 4.87
CA VAL A 73 -17.29 -10.57 5.76
C VAL A 73 -15.94 -10.33 5.07
N LEU A 74 -15.73 -10.93 3.89
CA LEU A 74 -14.50 -10.76 3.09
C LEU A 74 -14.66 -9.59 2.12
N HIS A 75 -14.75 -8.37 2.65
CA HIS A 75 -14.97 -7.19 1.83
C HIS A 75 -13.65 -6.73 1.18
N THR A 76 -13.51 -6.91 -0.14
CA THR A 76 -12.27 -6.60 -0.89
C THR A 76 -11.82 -5.15 -0.73
N ASN A 77 -12.75 -4.20 -0.79
CA ASN A 77 -12.43 -2.77 -0.67
C ASN A 77 -12.12 -2.32 0.77
N LEU A 78 -12.56 -3.07 1.79
CA LEU A 78 -12.32 -2.75 3.20
C LEU A 78 -11.15 -3.55 3.81
N GLY A 79 -10.33 -4.19 2.96
CA GLY A 79 -9.14 -4.90 3.42
C GLY A 79 -9.33 -6.38 3.74
N ARG A 80 -10.44 -7.00 3.32
CA ARG A 80 -10.71 -8.46 3.46
C ARG A 80 -10.84 -8.87 4.93
N ALA A 81 -10.14 -9.91 5.36
CA ALA A 81 -10.26 -10.45 6.71
C ALA A 81 -9.57 -9.52 7.73
N PRO A 82 -10.29 -9.00 8.74
CA PRO A 82 -9.64 -8.28 9.84
C PRO A 82 -8.75 -9.24 10.63
N LEU A 83 -7.63 -8.73 11.12
CA LEU A 83 -6.78 -9.45 12.06
C LEU A 83 -7.37 -9.34 13.47
N GLY A 84 -7.21 -10.41 14.27
CA GLY A 84 -7.48 -10.34 15.71
C GLY A 84 -6.39 -9.54 16.45
N ASP A 85 -6.26 -9.79 17.75
CA ASP A 85 -5.21 -9.15 18.57
C ASP A 85 -3.82 -9.52 18.04
N TRP A 86 -3.20 -8.57 17.34
CA TRP A 86 -1.87 -8.71 16.76
C TRP A 86 -1.00 -7.52 17.19
N THR A 87 0.16 -7.82 17.76
CA THR A 87 1.16 -6.81 18.13
C THR A 87 2.37 -6.94 17.22
N PRO A 88 2.70 -5.94 16.40
CA PRO A 88 3.89 -5.98 15.57
C PRO A 88 5.16 -6.01 16.43
N ILE A 89 6.18 -6.74 15.95
CA ILE A 89 7.51 -6.69 16.55
C ILE A 89 8.11 -5.31 16.28
N SER A 90 8.38 -4.55 17.34
CA SER A 90 9.07 -3.26 17.23
C SER A 90 10.59 -3.47 17.22
N GLY A 91 11.28 -2.89 16.24
CA GLY A 91 12.74 -2.97 16.11
C GLY A 91 13.26 -4.18 15.34
N TYR A 92 14.52 -4.55 15.58
CA TYR A 92 15.17 -5.68 14.91
C TYR A 92 14.61 -7.01 15.38
N SER A 93 14.63 -8.00 14.50
CA SER A 93 14.22 -9.38 14.78
C SER A 93 15.16 -10.37 14.12
N ASN A 94 15.06 -11.63 14.51
CA ASN A 94 15.80 -12.76 13.91
C ASN A 94 15.18 -13.22 12.57
N LEU A 95 14.60 -12.30 11.79
CA LEU A 95 13.88 -12.60 10.55
C LEU A 95 14.70 -13.48 9.59
N GLU A 96 15.99 -13.18 9.41
CA GLU A 96 16.93 -13.99 8.61
C GLU A 96 18.21 -14.32 9.40
N TYR A 97 18.10 -14.51 10.72
CA TYR A 97 19.24 -14.82 11.57
C TYR A 97 18.96 -16.05 12.42
N ASP A 98 19.84 -17.04 12.32
CA ASP A 98 19.82 -18.23 13.15
C ASP A 98 20.60 -17.94 14.44
N LEU A 99 19.88 -17.96 15.57
CA LEU A 99 20.45 -17.63 16.88
C LEU A 99 21.38 -18.73 17.39
N ASP A 100 21.12 -19.99 17.03
CA ASP A 100 21.93 -21.13 17.49
C ASP A 100 23.22 -21.21 16.66
N ALA A 101 23.13 -20.98 15.35
CA ALA A 101 24.27 -21.03 14.45
C ALA A 101 25.05 -19.71 14.35
N GLY A 102 24.52 -18.61 14.91
CA GLY A 102 25.15 -17.28 14.90
C GLY A 102 25.40 -16.72 13.49
N ARG A 103 24.53 -17.03 12.52
CA ARG A 103 24.73 -16.68 11.10
C ARG A 103 23.41 -16.44 10.38
N ARG A 104 23.50 -16.03 9.11
CA ARG A 104 22.33 -15.84 8.25
C ARG A 104 21.51 -17.14 8.14
N GLY A 105 20.22 -17.05 8.46
CA GLY A 105 19.22 -18.10 8.33
C GLY A 105 18.21 -17.80 7.21
N ARG A 106 17.14 -18.59 7.13
CA ARG A 106 16.05 -18.38 6.17
C ARG A 106 14.79 -17.90 6.87
N ARG A 107 14.11 -16.90 6.30
CA ARG A 107 12.87 -16.36 6.90
C ARG A 107 11.72 -17.35 6.98
N ASP A 108 11.63 -18.32 6.05
CA ASP A 108 10.52 -19.29 6.03
C ASP A 108 10.61 -20.32 7.16
N GLN A 109 11.76 -20.45 7.82
CA GLN A 109 11.95 -21.38 8.95
C GLN A 109 10.98 -21.11 10.10
N HIS A 110 10.59 -19.85 10.29
CA HIS A 110 9.70 -19.44 11.39
C HIS A 110 8.28 -19.99 11.23
N MET A 111 7.82 -20.25 9.99
CA MET A 111 6.47 -20.75 9.71
C MET A 111 6.44 -22.18 9.16
N ARG A 112 7.55 -22.65 8.56
CA ARG A 112 7.63 -23.95 7.89
C ARG A 112 7.14 -25.12 8.75
N PRO A 113 7.56 -25.30 10.03
CA PRO A 113 7.07 -26.41 10.84
C PRO A 113 5.54 -26.42 11.02
N LEU A 114 4.94 -25.24 11.17
CA LEU A 114 3.48 -25.10 11.33
C LEU A 114 2.75 -25.41 10.03
N LEU A 115 3.23 -24.87 8.92
CA LEU A 115 2.62 -25.09 7.61
C LEU A 115 2.75 -26.55 7.17
N ASP A 116 3.93 -27.14 7.36
CA ASP A 116 4.18 -28.54 7.01
C ASP A 116 3.26 -29.47 7.82
N ARG A 117 3.01 -29.13 9.10
CA ARG A 117 2.04 -29.86 9.93
C ARG A 117 0.60 -29.65 9.49
N LEU A 118 0.23 -28.41 9.13
CA LEU A 118 -1.13 -28.05 8.72
C LEU A 118 -1.53 -28.73 7.42
N PHE A 119 -0.64 -28.74 6.43
CA PHE A 119 -0.91 -29.29 5.10
C PHE A 119 -0.49 -30.75 4.95
N GLY A 120 0.30 -31.30 5.87
CA GLY A 120 0.85 -32.65 5.77
C GLY A 120 1.91 -32.79 4.67
N ALA A 121 2.43 -31.68 4.14
CA ALA A 121 3.41 -31.61 3.06
C ALA A 121 4.22 -30.32 3.18
N SER A 122 5.41 -30.30 2.59
CA SER A 122 6.25 -29.11 2.59
C SER A 122 5.56 -27.92 1.92
N ALA A 123 5.47 -26.80 2.63
CA ALA A 123 4.80 -25.60 2.16
C ALA A 123 5.77 -24.42 1.92
N MET A 124 5.30 -23.44 1.14
CA MET A 124 5.98 -22.16 0.91
C MET A 124 4.96 -21.03 0.99
N VAL A 125 5.37 -19.91 1.59
CA VAL A 125 4.59 -18.67 1.62
C VAL A 125 5.22 -17.67 0.67
N VAL A 126 4.39 -17.11 -0.20
CA VAL A 126 4.73 -16.02 -1.10
C VAL A 126 3.80 -14.84 -0.86
N ASN A 127 4.03 -13.73 -1.57
CA ASN A 127 3.31 -12.47 -1.36
C ASN A 127 1.77 -12.61 -1.32
N ASN A 128 1.19 -13.32 -2.29
CA ASN A 128 -0.25 -13.54 -2.39
C ASN A 128 -0.57 -14.75 -3.30
N GLY A 129 -1.85 -15.09 -3.43
CA GLY A 129 -2.30 -16.21 -4.28
C GLY A 129 -1.98 -16.04 -5.77
N ALA A 130 -2.00 -14.81 -6.29
CA ALA A 130 -1.64 -14.53 -7.69
C ALA A 130 -0.16 -14.85 -7.97
N ALA A 131 0.73 -14.44 -7.06
CA ALA A 131 2.16 -14.77 -7.12
C ALA A 131 2.40 -16.27 -6.97
N ALA A 132 1.62 -16.95 -6.12
CA ALA A 132 1.71 -18.40 -5.96
C ALA A 132 1.35 -19.13 -7.26
N LEU A 133 0.23 -18.75 -7.91
CA LEU A 133 -0.16 -19.31 -9.20
C LEU A 133 0.90 -19.05 -10.27
N PHE A 134 1.37 -17.80 -10.38
CA PHE A 134 2.42 -17.45 -11.34
C PHE A 134 3.68 -18.29 -11.13
N LEU A 135 4.17 -18.39 -9.89
CA LEU A 135 5.39 -19.11 -9.57
C LEU A 135 5.25 -20.60 -9.87
N ALA A 136 4.12 -21.21 -9.49
CA ALA A 136 3.85 -22.62 -9.79
C ALA A 136 3.86 -22.89 -11.31
N LEU A 137 3.19 -22.04 -12.09
CA LEU A 137 3.16 -22.18 -13.55
C LEU A 137 4.52 -21.94 -14.19
N HIS A 138 5.25 -20.92 -13.74
CA HIS A 138 6.56 -20.57 -14.29
C HIS A 138 7.60 -21.66 -14.02
N GLU A 139 7.63 -22.20 -12.82
CA GLU A 139 8.65 -23.19 -12.45
C GLU A 139 8.31 -24.60 -12.96
N LEU A 140 7.02 -24.96 -13.03
CA LEU A 140 6.61 -26.33 -13.35
C LEU A 140 6.16 -26.53 -14.80
N ALA A 141 5.72 -25.48 -15.49
CA ALA A 141 5.07 -25.61 -16.80
C ALA A 141 5.57 -24.64 -17.87
N ARG A 142 6.64 -23.87 -17.61
CA ARG A 142 7.21 -22.97 -18.62
C ARG A 142 7.65 -23.73 -19.87
N GLY A 143 7.15 -23.29 -21.03
CA GLY A 143 7.32 -23.95 -22.34
C GLY A 143 6.41 -25.16 -22.56
N GLY A 144 5.82 -25.70 -21.50
CA GLY A 144 4.88 -26.81 -21.52
C GLY A 144 3.43 -26.36 -21.68
N GLU A 145 2.52 -27.33 -21.65
CA GLU A 145 1.06 -27.12 -21.72
C GLU A 145 0.42 -27.26 -20.34
N VAL A 146 -0.56 -26.42 -20.06
CA VAL A 146 -1.34 -26.39 -18.81
C VAL A 146 -2.81 -26.54 -19.15
N ILE A 147 -3.36 -27.71 -18.79
CA ILE A 147 -4.77 -28.01 -19.01
C ILE A 147 -5.58 -27.36 -17.88
N VAL A 148 -6.53 -26.52 -18.24
CA VAL A 148 -7.44 -25.83 -17.30
C VAL A 148 -8.85 -25.78 -17.87
N SER A 149 -9.86 -25.89 -17.02
CA SER A 149 -11.24 -25.77 -17.47
C SER A 149 -11.52 -24.35 -17.97
N ARG A 150 -12.30 -24.21 -19.05
CA ARG A 150 -12.70 -22.88 -19.55
C ARG A 150 -13.45 -22.06 -18.49
N GLY A 151 -14.17 -22.73 -17.59
CA GLY A 151 -14.87 -22.07 -16.48
C GLY A 151 -13.95 -21.54 -15.38
N GLU A 152 -12.68 -21.96 -15.35
CA GLU A 152 -11.67 -21.54 -14.38
C GLU A 152 -10.81 -20.37 -14.90
N LEU A 153 -11.04 -19.93 -16.15
CA LEU A 153 -10.42 -18.74 -16.74
C LEU A 153 -11.06 -17.45 -16.22
N ILE A 154 -11.09 -17.33 -14.90
CA ILE A 154 -11.79 -16.27 -14.17
C ILE A 154 -10.96 -14.98 -14.07
N GLU A 155 -11.67 -13.93 -13.70
CA GLU A 155 -11.14 -12.63 -13.32
C GLU A 155 -11.57 -12.34 -11.88
N ILE A 156 -10.64 -11.84 -11.06
CA ILE A 156 -10.87 -11.54 -9.65
C ILE A 156 -10.43 -10.12 -9.35
N GLY A 157 -11.35 -9.30 -8.83
CA GLY A 157 -11.07 -7.91 -8.50
C GLY A 157 -10.75 -7.08 -9.74
N ASP A 158 -9.89 -6.07 -9.58
CA ASP A 158 -9.47 -5.19 -10.66
C ASP A 158 -8.04 -5.57 -11.10
N GLY A 159 -7.93 -6.29 -12.22
CA GLY A 159 -6.65 -6.53 -12.89
C GLY A 159 -5.98 -7.90 -12.69
N PHE A 160 -6.60 -8.87 -11.98
CA PHE A 160 -6.10 -10.26 -11.96
C PHE A 160 -6.95 -11.19 -12.83
N ARG A 161 -6.34 -11.70 -13.90
CA ARG A 161 -6.97 -12.60 -14.87
C ARG A 161 -6.11 -13.85 -15.03
N VAL A 162 -6.71 -15.02 -14.78
CA VAL A 162 -6.00 -16.31 -14.88
C VAL A 162 -5.35 -16.51 -16.26
N PRO A 163 -6.01 -16.21 -17.40
CA PRO A 163 -5.38 -16.31 -18.72
C PRO A 163 -4.12 -15.45 -18.88
N ASP A 164 -4.14 -14.23 -18.34
CA ASP A 164 -3.03 -13.29 -18.49
C ASP A 164 -1.82 -13.75 -17.65
N VAL A 165 -2.07 -14.34 -16.49
CA VAL A 165 -1.03 -14.93 -15.63
C VAL A 165 -0.42 -16.16 -16.28
N LEU A 166 -1.24 -17.04 -16.86
CA LEU A 166 -0.79 -18.21 -17.63
C LEU A 166 0.11 -17.78 -18.78
N ALA A 167 -0.34 -16.85 -19.62
CA ALA A 167 0.44 -16.34 -20.74
C ALA A 167 1.79 -15.75 -20.30
N ARG A 168 1.80 -14.98 -19.20
CA ARG A 168 3.04 -14.37 -18.66
C ARG A 168 3.98 -15.38 -18.00
N SER A 169 3.45 -16.49 -17.47
CA SER A 169 4.28 -17.53 -16.85
C SER A 169 5.18 -18.25 -17.88
N GLY A 170 4.84 -18.14 -19.18
CA GLY A 170 5.52 -18.84 -20.26
C GLY A 170 4.98 -20.25 -20.51
N ALA A 171 3.91 -20.65 -19.82
CA ALA A 171 3.14 -21.85 -20.13
C ALA A 171 2.21 -21.60 -21.32
N ARG A 172 1.81 -22.68 -22.00
CA ARG A 172 0.80 -22.68 -23.06
C ARG A 172 -0.51 -23.26 -22.52
N LEU A 173 -1.64 -22.66 -22.91
CA LEU A 173 -2.98 -23.17 -22.60
C LEU A 173 -3.33 -24.35 -23.51
#